data_AF-A0A1E1WVP7-F1
#
_entry.id   AF-A0A1E1WVP7-F1
#
_cell.length_a   1.000
_cell.length_b   1.000
_cell.length_c   1.000
_cell.angle_alpha   90.00
_cell.angle_beta   90.00
_cell.angle_gamma   90.00
#
_symmetry.space_group_name_H-M   'P 1'
#
loop_
_entity.id
_entity.type
_entity.pdbx_description
1 polymer ?
#
loop_
_entity_poly.entity_id
_entity_poly.type
_entity_poly.pdbx_seq_one_letter_code
_entity_poly.pdbx_strand_id
1 'polypeptide(L)'
;MTVKEKQARLMPLFKHLTALTREKKPVSERDERLKGVGILPRGTLFSCFHSRHLAEATELYVILYGAKDFDDLIHLCEEARQIVNEGIFVYAVSVAILHREDCKGLTVPPIQEVFPDRFVPTETINRANKEAINHPGQANIVVEAEHTGNILDPEYKLSYFREDIGTNAHHWHWHIVYPATWNPAVMKKEKDRKGELFFYMHQQMCARYDSERLSNGLQRMIPFHNFEEPLEGYAPHLTSLVSGLQYASRPEGYSIKDLSDVDVQDMVRWRERILDAINMHYIVDKDNQKIALDVENGTDILGDIIESSDESKNVEYYGSLHNWGHVMMANITDPDHRFQENPGVMSDTSTSLRDPIFYRWHRFIDNIFQEYKCSLHPYTREELSFPDVTVVNISVNSKTANLITTLTKESELELSHGINFGSDQSVKVKYHHLDHEPFSYSIVVENSSGAEKHATVRIFLAPKYDELNNKLEPDEQRRLFIELDKFHYTLPSGKTTIARDHRLSSVTISKVKTFKELNAGELEEASTEYCSCGWPEHMLIPRGSHKGMEFELFVMLTDHDEDTVAGLNENAVCSDAVSYCGAKDDRYPDKKPMGFPFDRKILARTAAEFLTPNMALIDIKIKYQG
;
A
#
# COMPACT_ATOMS: atom_id res chain seq x y z
N MET A 1 -17.92 28.65 -3.00
CA MET A 1 -18.12 27.37 -3.71
C MET A 1 -18.25 26.28 -2.67
N THR A 2 -19.35 25.55 -2.69
CA THR A 2 -19.58 24.43 -1.75
C THR A 2 -18.64 23.26 -2.09
N VAL A 3 -18.40 22.35 -1.14
CA VAL A 3 -17.59 21.14 -1.39
C VAL A 3 -18.20 20.32 -2.53
N LYS A 4 -19.54 20.21 -2.58
CA LYS A 4 -20.26 19.52 -3.65
C LYS A 4 -20.03 20.14 -5.03
N GLU A 5 -20.04 21.47 -5.15
CA GLU A 5 -19.73 22.16 -6.41
C GLU A 5 -18.28 21.93 -6.85
N LYS A 6 -17.34 21.97 -5.90
CA LYS A 6 -15.93 21.68 -6.16
C LYS A 6 -15.73 20.24 -6.62
N GLN A 7 -16.36 19.28 -5.94
CA GLN A 7 -16.34 17.86 -6.32
C GLN A 7 -16.88 17.68 -7.74
N ALA A 8 -18.03 18.28 -8.06
CA ALA A 8 -18.62 18.19 -9.40
C ALA A 8 -17.72 18.74 -10.52
N ARG A 9 -16.85 19.71 -10.24
CA ARG A 9 -15.84 20.22 -11.18
C ARG A 9 -14.59 19.35 -11.27
N LEU A 10 -14.31 18.59 -10.21
CA LEU A 10 -13.20 17.66 -10.16
C LEU A 10 -13.46 16.41 -10.99
N MET A 11 -14.66 15.82 -10.88
CA MET A 11 -14.98 14.54 -11.53
C MET A 11 -14.70 14.53 -13.04
N PRO A 12 -15.07 15.55 -13.84
CA PRO A 12 -14.79 15.56 -15.28
C PRO A 12 -13.31 15.45 -15.64
N LEU A 13 -12.39 15.91 -14.78
CA LEU A 13 -10.95 15.84 -15.02
C LEU A 13 -10.46 14.40 -15.14
N PHE A 14 -11.09 13.46 -14.44
CA PHE A 14 -10.70 12.05 -14.40
C PHE A 14 -11.49 11.14 -15.35
N LYS A 15 -12.51 11.66 -16.05
CA LYS A 15 -13.30 10.86 -17.01
C LYS A 15 -12.54 10.63 -18.30
N HIS A 16 -12.58 9.42 -18.84
CA HIS A 16 -12.12 9.09 -20.20
C HIS A 16 -10.68 9.55 -20.48
N LEU A 17 -9.80 9.45 -19.48
CA LEU A 17 -8.38 9.76 -19.66
C LEU A 17 -7.71 8.82 -20.67
N THR A 18 -8.21 7.59 -20.81
CA THR A 18 -7.75 6.63 -21.81
C THR A 18 -8.04 7.04 -23.26
N ALA A 19 -8.97 7.98 -23.48
CA ALA A 19 -9.39 8.43 -24.80
C ALA A 19 -8.77 9.78 -25.22
N LEU A 20 -7.80 10.29 -24.46
CA LEU A 20 -7.14 11.56 -24.79
C LEU A 20 -6.32 11.45 -26.09
N THR A 21 -6.32 12.53 -26.88
CA THR A 21 -5.57 12.59 -28.13
C THR A 21 -4.07 12.66 -27.87
N ARG A 22 -3.26 12.05 -28.74
CA ARG A 22 -1.79 12.18 -28.67
C ARG A 22 -1.28 13.59 -28.99
N GLU A 23 -2.10 14.38 -29.68
CA GLU A 23 -1.81 15.79 -29.95
C GLU A 23 -1.81 16.60 -28.66
N LYS A 24 -0.70 17.27 -28.40
CA LYS A 24 -0.52 18.15 -27.24
C LYS A 24 -0.78 19.59 -27.65
N LYS A 25 -1.31 20.38 -26.71
CA LYS A 25 -1.43 21.84 -26.91
C LYS A 25 -0.06 22.45 -27.28
N PRO A 26 0.04 23.32 -28.31
CA PRO A 26 1.31 23.94 -28.72
C PRO A 26 1.93 24.78 -27.60
N VAL A 27 3.27 24.75 -27.46
CA VAL A 27 4.00 25.43 -26.36
C VAL A 27 3.72 26.94 -26.32
N SER A 28 3.50 27.58 -27.48
CA SER A 28 3.17 29.00 -27.58
C SER A 28 1.80 29.36 -26.99
N GLU A 29 0.90 28.40 -26.90
CA GLU A 29 -0.47 28.57 -26.39
C GLU A 29 -0.61 28.08 -24.94
N ARG A 30 0.46 27.53 -24.36
CA ARG A 30 0.46 27.03 -22.99
C ARG A 30 0.53 28.17 -21.98
N ASP A 31 -0.13 28.00 -20.84
CA ASP A 31 0.19 28.75 -19.63
C ASP A 31 1.70 28.69 -19.37
N GLU A 32 2.32 29.83 -19.02
CA GLU A 32 3.76 29.93 -18.75
C GLU A 32 4.23 28.90 -17.74
N ARG A 33 3.41 28.57 -16.74
CA ARG A 33 3.71 27.59 -15.69
C ARG A 33 3.80 26.17 -16.24
N LEU A 34 3.05 25.83 -17.30
CA LEU A 34 2.98 24.48 -17.86
C LEU A 34 3.98 24.23 -19.00
N LYS A 35 4.89 25.17 -19.27
CA LYS A 35 5.91 25.01 -20.33
C LYS A 35 6.99 23.99 -19.98
N GLY A 36 7.24 23.75 -18.69
CA GLY A 36 8.23 22.78 -18.19
C GLY A 36 7.75 21.32 -18.25
N VAL A 37 6.46 21.07 -18.46
CA VAL A 37 5.86 19.73 -18.47
C VAL A 37 5.39 19.30 -19.86
N GLY A 38 5.07 18.01 -20.00
CA GLY A 38 4.69 17.39 -21.27
C GLY A 38 5.89 16.82 -22.02
N ILE A 39 6.92 16.37 -21.30
CA ILE A 39 8.12 15.72 -21.83
C ILE A 39 7.78 14.27 -22.17
N LEU A 40 7.25 13.51 -21.21
CA LEU A 40 6.76 12.15 -21.44
C LEU A 40 5.64 12.20 -22.49
N PRO A 41 5.75 11.42 -23.59
CA PRO A 41 4.70 11.37 -24.59
C PRO A 41 3.38 10.86 -24.03
N ARG A 42 2.29 11.17 -24.75
CA ARG A 42 0.98 10.58 -24.48
C ARG A 42 0.91 9.17 -25.01
N GLY A 43 0.17 8.31 -24.33
CA GLY A 43 0.06 6.90 -24.71
C GLY A 43 1.34 6.10 -24.49
N THR A 44 2.30 6.60 -23.71
CA THR A 44 3.38 5.79 -23.14
C THR A 44 3.04 5.48 -21.68
N LEU A 45 3.54 4.37 -21.13
CA LEU A 45 3.32 4.07 -19.73
C LEU A 45 4.12 5.01 -18.82
N PHE A 46 3.44 5.57 -17.82
CA PHE A 46 4.07 6.26 -16.70
C PHE A 46 4.69 5.22 -15.76
N SER A 47 5.83 5.55 -15.16
CA SER A 47 6.46 4.70 -14.16
C SER A 47 6.53 5.47 -12.86
N CYS A 48 6.03 4.86 -11.80
CA CYS A 48 6.04 5.41 -10.45
C CYS A 48 7.42 5.33 -9.77
N PHE A 49 8.43 4.80 -10.47
CA PHE A 49 9.75 4.49 -9.91
C PHE A 49 10.89 5.10 -10.73
N HIS A 50 10.69 5.31 -12.03
CA HIS A 50 11.73 5.92 -12.86
C HIS A 50 11.89 7.40 -12.52
N SER A 51 13.10 7.78 -12.10
CA SER A 51 13.49 9.15 -11.73
C SER A 51 13.02 10.25 -12.70
N ARG A 52 13.16 10.06 -14.03
CA ARG A 52 12.73 11.07 -15.03
C ARG A 52 11.22 11.26 -15.06
N HIS A 53 10.45 10.18 -14.93
CA HIS A 53 9.00 10.23 -14.91
C HIS A 53 8.52 10.91 -13.63
N LEU A 54 9.13 10.57 -12.49
CA LEU A 54 8.85 11.20 -11.20
C LEU A 54 9.23 12.69 -11.17
N ALA A 55 10.33 13.09 -11.81
CA ALA A 55 10.72 14.50 -11.91
C ALA A 55 9.67 15.34 -12.66
N GLU A 56 9.12 14.83 -13.77
CA GLU A 56 8.03 15.52 -14.49
C GLU A 56 6.73 15.53 -13.68
N ALA A 57 6.38 14.44 -13.00
CA ALA A 57 5.23 14.40 -12.11
C ALA A 57 5.36 15.41 -10.95
N THR A 58 6.59 15.57 -10.44
CA THR A 58 6.95 16.54 -9.40
C THR A 58 6.76 17.96 -9.85
N GLU A 59 7.32 18.32 -11.01
CA GLU A 59 7.12 19.65 -11.58
C GLU A 59 5.62 19.96 -11.71
N LEU A 60 4.83 19.02 -12.23
CA LEU A 60 3.39 19.21 -12.39
C LEU A 60 2.68 19.40 -11.04
N TYR A 61 2.90 18.54 -10.04
CA TYR A 61 2.18 18.72 -8.77
C TYR A 61 2.64 19.96 -8.01
N VAL A 62 3.88 20.43 -8.19
CA VAL A 62 4.36 21.68 -7.58
C VAL A 62 3.65 22.88 -8.20
N ILE A 63 3.50 22.89 -9.52
CA ILE A 63 2.71 23.90 -10.24
C ILE A 63 1.27 23.89 -9.74
N LEU A 64 0.65 22.71 -9.63
CA LEU A 64 -0.73 22.57 -9.16
C LEU A 64 -0.86 22.95 -7.68
N TYR A 65 0.11 22.63 -6.83
CA TYR A 65 0.10 23.05 -5.42
C TYR A 65 0.23 24.57 -5.28
N GLY A 66 1.02 25.20 -6.16
CA GLY A 66 1.22 26.65 -6.22
C GLY A 66 0.07 27.45 -6.84
N ALA A 67 -0.97 26.81 -7.39
CA ALA A 67 -2.10 27.53 -7.98
C ALA A 67 -2.83 28.38 -6.92
N LYS A 68 -3.20 29.61 -7.28
CA LYS A 68 -3.62 30.65 -6.33
C LYS A 68 -4.86 30.28 -5.52
N ASP A 69 -5.83 29.66 -6.17
CA ASP A 69 -7.12 29.25 -5.62
C ASP A 69 -7.65 28.05 -6.41
N PHE A 70 -8.81 27.53 -5.99
CA PHE A 70 -9.41 26.36 -6.61
C PHE A 70 -9.80 26.59 -8.08
N ASP A 71 -10.13 27.83 -8.47
CA ASP A 71 -10.45 28.15 -9.86
C ASP A 71 -9.21 28.09 -10.75
N ASP A 72 -8.11 28.68 -10.29
CA ASP A 72 -6.80 28.59 -10.94
C ASP A 72 -6.29 27.14 -11.00
N LEU A 73 -6.50 26.35 -9.94
CA LEU A 73 -6.19 24.92 -9.93
C LEU A 73 -6.96 24.18 -11.04
N ILE A 74 -8.28 24.34 -11.11
CA ILE A 74 -9.09 23.66 -12.13
C ILE A 74 -8.67 24.09 -13.53
N HIS A 75 -8.41 25.38 -13.75
CA HIS A 75 -7.93 25.88 -15.04
C HIS A 75 -6.60 25.23 -15.45
N LEU A 76 -5.63 25.18 -14.54
CA LEU A 76 -4.36 24.50 -14.76
C LEU A 76 -4.52 23.00 -15.00
N CYS A 77 -5.41 22.33 -14.26
CA CYS A 77 -5.71 20.92 -14.47
C CYS A 77 -6.33 20.67 -15.86
N GLU A 78 -7.30 21.47 -16.27
CA GLU A 78 -7.95 21.36 -17.60
C GLU A 78 -6.94 21.52 -18.74
N GLU A 79 -5.97 22.42 -18.58
CA GLU A 79 -4.92 22.66 -19.55
C GLU A 79 -3.80 21.60 -19.49
N ALA A 80 -3.33 21.24 -18.30
CA ALA A 80 -2.35 20.17 -18.11
C ALA A 80 -2.86 18.85 -18.68
N ARG A 81 -4.16 18.56 -18.52
CA ARG A 81 -4.84 17.42 -19.12
C ARG A 81 -4.77 17.40 -20.65
N GLN A 82 -4.43 18.51 -21.32
CA GLN A 82 -4.22 18.59 -22.78
C GLN A 82 -2.74 18.57 -23.19
N ILE A 83 -1.82 18.52 -22.23
CA ILE A 83 -0.37 18.62 -22.44
C ILE A 83 0.35 17.35 -22.01
N VAL A 84 0.10 16.87 -20.79
CA VAL A 84 0.92 15.83 -20.16
C VAL A 84 0.42 14.42 -20.49
N ASN A 85 1.25 13.44 -20.15
CA ASN A 85 0.90 12.01 -20.12
C ASN A 85 -0.24 11.74 -19.14
N GLU A 86 -1.12 10.80 -19.48
CA GLU A 86 -2.34 10.49 -18.76
C GLU A 86 -2.07 9.96 -17.34
N GLY A 87 -1.02 9.15 -17.17
CA GLY A 87 -0.60 8.62 -15.87
C GLY A 87 0.03 9.70 -14.98
N ILE A 88 0.89 10.55 -15.55
CA ILE A 88 1.46 11.72 -14.84
C ILE A 88 0.35 12.66 -14.38
N PHE A 89 -0.65 12.90 -15.23
CA PHE A 89 -1.79 13.74 -14.90
C PHE A 89 -2.52 13.24 -13.65
N VAL A 90 -2.93 11.96 -13.65
CA VAL A 90 -3.64 11.37 -12.50
C VAL A 90 -2.78 11.42 -11.25
N TYR A 91 -1.50 11.03 -11.34
CA TYR A 91 -0.60 11.07 -10.20
C TYR A 91 -0.50 12.49 -9.59
N ALA A 92 -0.14 13.47 -10.41
CA ALA A 92 0.11 14.83 -9.94
C ALA A 92 -1.16 15.53 -9.44
N VAL A 93 -2.30 15.33 -10.11
CA VAL A 93 -3.57 15.92 -9.71
C VAL A 93 -4.07 15.29 -8.41
N SER A 94 -3.94 13.97 -8.24
CA SER A 94 -4.27 13.29 -6.98
C SER A 94 -3.43 13.80 -5.82
N VAL A 95 -2.11 13.97 -6.02
CA VAL A 95 -1.22 14.57 -5.00
C VAL A 95 -1.67 16.00 -4.68
N ALA A 96 -1.97 16.84 -5.68
CA ALA A 96 -2.40 18.21 -5.44
C ALA A 96 -3.72 18.30 -4.64
N ILE A 97 -4.73 17.51 -5.00
CA ILE A 97 -6.04 17.48 -4.31
C ILE A 97 -5.89 17.05 -2.86
N LEU A 98 -5.04 16.06 -2.62
CA LEU A 98 -4.84 15.50 -1.29
C LEU A 98 -4.27 16.52 -0.29
N HIS A 99 -3.32 17.33 -0.75
CA HIS A 99 -2.49 18.20 0.10
C HIS A 99 -2.90 19.67 0.12
N ARG A 100 -3.65 20.15 -0.89
CA ARG A 100 -4.10 21.54 -0.92
C ARG A 100 -5.20 21.82 0.10
N GLU A 101 -5.04 22.93 0.83
CA GLU A 101 -5.99 23.39 1.84
C GLU A 101 -7.39 23.69 1.28
N ASP A 102 -7.46 24.25 0.07
CA ASP A 102 -8.74 24.56 -0.59
C ASP A 102 -9.42 23.35 -1.24
N CYS A 103 -8.78 22.18 -1.21
CA CYS A 103 -9.31 20.88 -1.62
C CYS A 103 -9.76 20.01 -0.44
N LYS A 104 -9.73 20.53 0.80
CA LYS A 104 -10.30 19.83 1.96
C LYS A 104 -11.78 19.50 1.72
N GLY A 105 -12.16 18.25 1.98
CA GLY A 105 -13.50 17.70 1.75
C GLY A 105 -13.68 17.02 0.38
N LEU A 106 -12.69 17.11 -0.51
CA LEU A 106 -12.76 16.47 -1.84
C LEU A 106 -12.17 15.06 -1.81
N THR A 107 -12.73 14.21 -2.68
CA THR A 107 -12.31 12.82 -2.90
C THR A 107 -11.95 12.67 -4.39
N VAL A 108 -10.81 12.06 -4.68
CA VAL A 108 -10.43 11.66 -6.03
C VAL A 108 -11.27 10.43 -6.41
N PRO A 109 -11.69 10.30 -7.68
CA PRO A 109 -12.41 9.12 -8.09
C PRO A 109 -11.57 7.84 -7.96
N PRO A 110 -12.19 6.68 -7.66
CA PRO A 110 -11.46 5.43 -7.49
C PRO A 110 -10.58 5.11 -8.71
N ILE A 111 -9.31 4.80 -8.48
CA ILE A 111 -8.33 4.56 -9.56
C ILE A 111 -8.76 3.40 -10.47
N GLN A 112 -9.47 2.40 -9.92
CA GLN A 112 -10.03 1.28 -10.66
C GLN A 112 -11.20 1.65 -11.57
N GLU A 113 -11.89 2.76 -11.32
CA GLU A 113 -12.94 3.29 -12.20
C GLU A 113 -12.36 4.28 -13.23
N VAL A 114 -11.20 4.89 -12.93
CA VAL A 114 -10.46 5.80 -13.84
C VAL A 114 -9.64 5.02 -14.89
N PHE A 115 -8.90 4.01 -14.46
CA PHE A 115 -8.09 3.12 -15.29
C PHE A 115 -8.45 1.65 -15.04
N PRO A 116 -9.68 1.22 -15.41
CA PRO A 116 -10.11 -0.17 -15.20
C PRO A 116 -9.23 -1.19 -15.93
N ASP A 117 -8.52 -0.77 -16.96
CA ASP A 117 -7.59 -1.59 -17.75
C ASP A 117 -6.37 -2.08 -16.97
N ARG A 118 -6.09 -1.50 -15.80
CA ARG A 118 -5.05 -1.95 -14.87
C ARG A 118 -5.52 -3.02 -13.89
N PHE A 119 -6.83 -3.15 -13.72
CA PHE A 119 -7.44 -4.03 -12.72
C PHE A 119 -8.11 -5.23 -13.36
N VAL A 120 -8.60 -5.06 -14.59
CA VAL A 120 -9.40 -6.06 -15.30
C VAL A 120 -8.60 -6.67 -16.45
N PRO A 121 -8.69 -7.99 -16.69
CA PRO A 121 -8.00 -8.63 -17.80
C PRO A 121 -8.42 -8.12 -19.19
N THR A 122 -7.47 -8.19 -20.12
CA THR A 122 -7.63 -7.76 -21.53
C THR A 122 -8.82 -8.44 -22.21
N GLU A 123 -9.03 -9.73 -21.95
CA GLU A 123 -10.14 -10.49 -22.54
C GLU A 123 -11.50 -9.92 -22.12
N THR A 124 -11.65 -9.61 -20.83
CA THR A 124 -12.87 -9.03 -20.28
C THR A 124 -13.14 -7.64 -20.83
N ILE A 125 -12.11 -6.81 -20.99
CA ILE A 125 -12.25 -5.48 -21.60
C ILE A 125 -12.71 -5.61 -23.06
N ASN A 126 -12.12 -6.54 -23.81
CA ASN A 126 -12.52 -6.82 -25.19
C ASN A 126 -13.95 -7.35 -25.27
N ARG A 127 -14.38 -8.20 -24.32
CA ARG A 127 -15.76 -8.69 -24.22
C ARG A 127 -16.72 -7.54 -23.88
N ALA A 128 -16.39 -6.70 -22.92
CA ALA A 128 -17.17 -5.51 -22.55
C ALA A 128 -17.38 -4.57 -23.75
N ASN A 129 -16.32 -4.28 -24.51
CA ASN A 129 -16.42 -3.49 -25.74
C ASN A 129 -17.34 -4.15 -26.79
N LYS A 130 -17.21 -5.47 -27.00
CA LYS A 130 -18.07 -6.22 -27.94
C LYS A 130 -19.53 -6.18 -27.51
N GLU A 131 -19.82 -6.40 -26.23
CA GLU A 131 -21.19 -6.39 -25.72
C GLU A 131 -21.83 -5.00 -25.82
N ALA A 132 -21.07 -3.93 -25.54
CA ALA A 132 -21.53 -2.55 -25.71
C ALA A 132 -21.92 -2.24 -27.16
N ILE A 133 -21.10 -2.68 -28.13
CA ILE A 133 -21.37 -2.50 -29.56
C ILE A 133 -22.57 -3.35 -30.03
N ASN A 134 -22.68 -4.59 -29.56
CA ASN A 134 -23.73 -5.53 -29.97
C ASN A 134 -25.11 -5.15 -29.43
N HIS A 135 -25.16 -4.46 -28.28
CA HIS A 135 -26.40 -4.12 -27.60
C HIS A 135 -26.55 -2.61 -27.37
N PRO A 136 -26.57 -1.76 -28.43
CA PRO A 136 -26.50 -0.29 -28.31
C PRO A 136 -27.71 0.37 -27.62
N GLY A 137 -28.79 -0.38 -27.37
CA GLY A 137 -29.98 0.07 -26.63
C GLY A 137 -30.10 -0.45 -25.21
N GLN A 138 -29.18 -1.29 -24.75
CA GLN A 138 -29.23 -1.88 -23.41
C GLN A 138 -28.58 -0.94 -22.39
N ALA A 139 -29.32 -0.51 -21.37
CA ALA A 139 -28.83 0.48 -20.41
C ALA A 139 -27.69 -0.04 -19.53
N ASN A 140 -27.73 -1.33 -19.14
CA ASN A 140 -26.76 -1.95 -18.24
C ASN A 140 -26.22 -3.25 -18.87
N ILE A 141 -24.90 -3.35 -18.99
CA ILE A 141 -24.17 -4.50 -19.49
C ILE A 141 -23.29 -5.01 -18.37
N VAL A 142 -23.38 -6.30 -18.05
CA VAL A 142 -22.55 -6.94 -17.03
C VAL A 142 -21.79 -8.08 -17.70
N VAL A 143 -20.46 -8.04 -17.62
CA VAL A 143 -19.57 -9.07 -18.16
C VAL A 143 -18.84 -9.74 -17.01
N GLU A 144 -18.74 -11.06 -17.02
CA GLU A 144 -17.94 -11.78 -16.03
C GLU A 144 -16.43 -11.62 -16.33
N ALA A 145 -15.66 -11.33 -15.28
CA ALA A 145 -14.21 -11.26 -15.36
C ALA A 145 -13.63 -12.62 -15.73
N GLU A 146 -12.72 -12.62 -16.69
CA GLU A 146 -12.01 -13.84 -17.08
C GLU A 146 -10.93 -14.14 -16.05
N HIS A 147 -10.76 -15.40 -15.69
CA HIS A 147 -9.64 -15.79 -14.84
C HIS A 147 -8.34 -15.74 -15.64
N THR A 148 -7.25 -15.25 -15.04
CA THR A 148 -5.94 -15.18 -15.70
C THR A 148 -4.92 -16.07 -15.03
N GLY A 149 -4.05 -16.68 -15.84
CA GLY A 149 -2.95 -17.51 -15.36
C GLY A 149 -3.17 -19.01 -15.57
N ASN A 150 -2.07 -19.75 -15.46
CA ASN A 150 -2.04 -21.18 -15.66
C ASN A 150 -2.32 -21.88 -14.32
N ILE A 151 -3.42 -22.65 -14.22
CA ILE A 151 -3.76 -23.42 -13.00
C ILE A 151 -2.67 -24.47 -12.67
N LEU A 152 -1.83 -24.84 -13.64
CA LEU A 152 -0.68 -25.71 -13.40
C LEU A 152 0.45 -25.03 -12.60
N ASP A 153 0.51 -23.70 -12.61
CA ASP A 153 1.41 -22.93 -11.75
C ASP A 153 0.79 -22.83 -10.35
N PRO A 154 1.44 -23.36 -9.30
CA PRO A 154 0.96 -23.24 -7.92
C PRO A 154 0.71 -21.79 -7.48
N GLU A 155 1.41 -20.83 -8.09
CA GLU A 155 1.28 -19.41 -7.78
C GLU A 155 -0.10 -18.84 -8.17
N TYR A 156 -0.80 -19.46 -9.12
CA TYR A 156 -2.19 -19.12 -9.48
C TYR A 156 -3.14 -19.18 -8.27
N LYS A 157 -2.84 -20.01 -7.28
CA LYS A 157 -3.66 -20.10 -6.06
C LYS A 157 -3.71 -18.79 -5.29
N LEU A 158 -2.70 -17.92 -5.41
CA LEU A 158 -2.64 -16.62 -4.75
C LEU A 158 -3.20 -15.47 -5.58
N SER A 159 -3.76 -15.73 -6.77
CA SER A 159 -4.31 -14.66 -7.61
C SER A 159 -5.42 -13.87 -6.90
N TYR A 160 -6.19 -14.49 -5.99
CA TYR A 160 -7.20 -13.77 -5.18
C TYR A 160 -6.61 -12.68 -4.27
N PHE A 161 -5.33 -12.77 -3.92
CA PHE A 161 -4.62 -11.78 -3.12
C PHE A 161 -3.85 -10.81 -4.03
N ARG A 162 -3.06 -11.37 -4.96
CA ARG A 162 -2.18 -10.63 -5.87
C ARG A 162 -2.96 -9.74 -6.84
N GLU A 163 -4.09 -10.21 -7.35
CA GLU A 163 -4.91 -9.52 -8.36
C GLU A 163 -6.15 -8.85 -7.73
N ASP A 164 -6.23 -8.79 -6.39
CA ASP A 164 -7.31 -8.08 -5.70
C ASP A 164 -7.30 -6.59 -6.04
N ILE A 165 -8.49 -6.07 -6.41
CA ILE A 165 -8.65 -4.70 -6.87
C ILE A 165 -8.37 -3.71 -5.74
N GLY A 166 -8.90 -3.98 -4.54
CA GLY A 166 -8.73 -3.10 -3.38
C GLY A 166 -7.27 -3.02 -2.94
N THR A 167 -6.57 -4.15 -2.97
CA THR A 167 -5.18 -4.26 -2.52
C THR A 167 -4.24 -3.49 -3.45
N ASN A 168 -4.44 -3.61 -4.77
CA ASN A 168 -3.69 -2.83 -5.76
C ASN A 168 -4.05 -1.33 -5.70
N ALA A 169 -5.32 -0.98 -5.44
CA ALA A 169 -5.74 0.41 -5.26
C ALA A 169 -5.12 1.04 -3.99
N HIS A 170 -5.06 0.30 -2.89
CA HIS A 170 -4.41 0.74 -1.65
C HIS A 170 -2.93 1.10 -1.88
N HIS A 171 -2.18 0.25 -2.60
CA HIS A 171 -0.77 0.52 -2.92
C HIS A 171 -0.59 1.79 -3.77
N TRP A 172 -1.49 2.04 -4.73
CA TRP A 172 -1.53 3.31 -5.47
C TRP A 172 -1.77 4.50 -4.52
N HIS A 173 -2.82 4.46 -3.70
CA HIS A 173 -3.15 5.56 -2.78
C HIS A 173 -2.03 5.81 -1.76
N TRP A 174 -1.38 4.77 -1.24
CA TRP A 174 -0.27 4.91 -0.29
C TRP A 174 0.88 5.75 -0.87
N HIS A 175 1.29 5.47 -2.12
CA HIS A 175 2.33 6.23 -2.82
C HIS A 175 1.90 7.65 -3.25
N ILE A 176 0.60 7.95 -3.25
CA ILE A 176 0.08 9.32 -3.45
C ILE A 176 0.10 10.10 -2.12
N VAL A 177 -0.18 9.44 -1.00
CA VAL A 177 -0.10 10.04 0.34
C VAL A 177 1.36 10.31 0.74
N TYR A 178 2.26 9.42 0.36
CA TYR A 178 3.69 9.48 0.63
C TYR A 178 4.52 9.41 -0.68
N PRO A 179 4.50 10.46 -1.51
CA PRO A 179 5.31 10.50 -2.72
C PRO A 179 6.81 10.43 -2.40
N ALA A 180 7.56 9.60 -3.13
CA ALA A 180 9.02 9.53 -2.99
C ALA A 180 9.69 10.90 -3.22
N THR A 181 9.14 11.71 -4.12
CA THR A 181 9.64 13.05 -4.48
C THR A 181 9.08 14.18 -3.60
N TRP A 182 8.45 13.85 -2.47
CA TRP A 182 7.93 14.86 -1.56
C TRP A 182 9.07 15.76 -1.06
N ASN A 183 8.89 17.08 -1.25
CA ASN A 183 9.85 18.07 -0.81
C ASN A 183 9.21 18.99 0.24
N PRO A 184 9.56 18.83 1.52
CA PRO A 184 8.99 19.63 2.59
C PRO A 184 9.21 21.14 2.45
N ALA A 185 10.32 21.56 1.85
CA ALA A 185 10.62 22.99 1.66
C ALA A 185 9.67 23.64 0.64
N VAL A 186 9.24 22.89 -0.38
CA VAL A 186 8.28 23.36 -1.38
C VAL A 186 6.85 23.27 -0.86
N MET A 187 6.53 22.13 -0.23
CA MET A 187 5.18 21.85 0.26
C MET A 187 4.83 22.54 1.57
N LYS A 188 5.84 23.04 2.30
CA LYS A 188 5.74 23.68 3.63
C LYS A 188 5.19 22.75 4.71
N LYS A 189 5.22 21.45 4.47
CA LYS A 189 4.74 20.38 5.36
C LYS A 189 5.68 19.20 5.25
N GLU A 190 6.10 18.66 6.39
CA GLU A 190 6.86 17.42 6.47
C GLU A 190 5.91 16.23 6.58
N LYS A 191 6.35 15.07 6.10
CA LYS A 191 5.65 13.80 6.26
C LYS A 191 6.32 13.04 7.39
N ASP A 192 5.74 13.11 8.58
CA ASP A 192 6.28 12.49 9.78
C ASP A 192 6.53 10.98 9.54
N ARG A 193 7.78 10.56 9.78
CA ARG A 193 8.22 9.15 9.70
C ARG A 193 7.90 8.46 8.36
N LYS A 194 7.96 9.19 7.24
CA LYS A 194 7.65 8.68 5.90
C LYS A 194 8.50 7.46 5.53
N GLY A 195 9.80 7.50 5.81
CA GLY A 195 10.72 6.40 5.53
C GLY A 195 10.45 5.17 6.39
N GLU A 196 10.08 5.37 7.67
CA GLU A 196 9.68 4.24 8.53
C GLU A 196 8.35 3.63 8.06
N LEU A 197 7.40 4.44 7.64
CA LEU A 197 6.12 3.95 7.12
C LEU A 197 6.29 3.23 5.78
N PHE A 198 7.23 3.68 4.93
CA PHE A 198 7.63 2.96 3.72
C PHE A 198 8.07 1.53 4.08
N PHE A 199 8.98 1.40 5.05
CA PHE A 199 9.40 0.08 5.53
C PHE A 199 8.21 -0.73 6.04
N TYR A 200 7.40 -0.16 6.93
CA TYR A 200 6.35 -0.90 7.62
C TYR A 200 5.25 -1.38 6.67
N MET A 201 4.79 -0.52 5.76
CA MET A 201 3.75 -0.87 4.80
C MET A 201 4.18 -2.05 3.92
N HIS A 202 5.39 -1.96 3.34
CA HIS A 202 5.90 -3.02 2.45
C HIS A 202 6.23 -4.31 3.22
N GLN A 203 6.69 -4.20 4.47
CA GLN A 203 6.88 -5.35 5.36
C GLN A 203 5.54 -6.06 5.65
N GLN A 204 4.47 -5.30 5.92
CA GLN A 204 3.13 -5.84 6.16
C GLN A 204 2.53 -6.48 4.91
N MET A 205 2.72 -5.91 3.71
CA MET A 205 2.32 -6.57 2.46
C MET A 205 3.00 -7.94 2.29
N CYS A 206 4.30 -8.03 2.62
CA CYS A 206 5.03 -9.29 2.56
C CYS A 206 4.56 -10.30 3.63
N ALA A 207 4.30 -9.85 4.86
CA ALA A 207 3.81 -10.69 5.95
C ALA A 207 2.41 -11.26 5.65
N ARG A 208 1.53 -10.44 5.08
CA ARG A 208 0.20 -10.87 4.60
C ARG A 208 0.33 -11.88 3.47
N TYR A 209 1.18 -11.62 2.49
CA TYR A 209 1.41 -12.54 1.38
C TYR A 209 1.97 -13.90 1.85
N ASP A 210 2.94 -13.92 2.77
CA ASP A 210 3.44 -15.18 3.33
C ASP A 210 2.37 -15.95 4.13
N SER A 211 1.48 -15.23 4.82
CA SER A 211 0.32 -15.85 5.47
C SER A 211 -0.62 -16.50 4.46
N GLU A 212 -0.78 -15.92 3.28
CA GLU A 212 -1.54 -16.54 2.18
C GLU A 212 -0.81 -17.72 1.54
N ARG A 213 0.52 -17.65 1.39
CA ARG A 213 1.33 -18.79 0.89
C ARG A 213 1.14 -20.00 1.79
N LEU A 214 1.30 -19.81 3.11
CA LEU A 214 1.10 -20.86 4.10
C LEU A 214 -0.35 -21.37 4.12
N SER A 215 -1.34 -20.48 3.97
CA SER A 215 -2.76 -20.84 3.83
C SER A 215 -3.02 -21.77 2.63
N ASN A 216 -2.25 -21.62 1.55
CA ASN A 216 -2.32 -22.46 0.35
C ASN A 216 -1.36 -23.66 0.37
N GLY A 217 -0.63 -23.88 1.47
CA GLY A 217 0.35 -24.97 1.61
C GLY A 217 1.62 -24.75 0.79
N LEU A 218 1.99 -23.50 0.55
CA LEU A 218 3.22 -23.10 -0.14
C LEU A 218 4.23 -22.58 0.88
N GLN A 219 5.52 -22.77 0.58
CA GLN A 219 6.61 -22.20 1.38
C GLN A 219 6.56 -20.67 1.36
N ARG A 220 7.04 -20.04 2.44
CA ARG A 220 7.26 -18.58 2.51
C ARG A 220 8.12 -18.08 1.33
N MET A 221 7.93 -16.83 0.94
CA MET A 221 8.64 -16.23 -0.18
C MET A 221 10.12 -16.06 0.14
N ILE A 222 10.98 -16.43 -0.80
CA ILE A 222 12.44 -16.31 -0.68
C ILE A 222 12.85 -14.90 -1.14
N PRO A 223 13.81 -14.21 -0.51
CA PRO A 223 14.27 -12.89 -0.97
C PRO A 223 15.12 -12.96 -2.25
N PHE A 224 14.96 -11.96 -3.12
CA PHE A 224 15.77 -11.78 -4.34
C PHE A 224 17.10 -11.07 -4.02
N HIS A 225 17.99 -11.76 -3.30
CA HIS A 225 19.27 -11.21 -2.82
C HIS A 225 20.39 -11.27 -3.87
N ASN A 226 20.33 -12.23 -4.80
CA ASN A 226 21.31 -12.45 -5.84
C ASN A 226 20.76 -11.97 -7.19
N PHE A 227 21.31 -10.88 -7.73
CA PHE A 227 20.81 -10.26 -8.96
C PHE A 227 21.14 -11.05 -10.23
N GLU A 228 21.98 -12.08 -10.13
CA GLU A 228 22.26 -13.01 -11.23
C GLU A 228 21.20 -14.11 -11.35
N GLU A 229 20.40 -14.35 -10.30
CA GLU A 229 19.39 -15.40 -10.32
C GLU A 229 18.32 -15.12 -11.38
N PRO A 230 17.96 -16.13 -12.21
CA PRO A 230 16.83 -16.00 -13.11
C PRO A 230 15.52 -15.85 -12.34
N LEU A 231 14.63 -15.04 -12.90
CA LEU A 231 13.34 -14.71 -12.30
C LEU A 231 12.23 -15.64 -12.84
N GLU A 232 11.21 -15.87 -12.01
CA GLU A 232 10.04 -16.71 -12.31
C GLU A 232 9.10 -16.01 -13.30
N GLY A 233 8.62 -16.65 -14.36
CA GLY A 233 7.79 -15.97 -15.35
C GLY A 233 6.43 -15.49 -14.80
N TYR A 234 5.94 -14.35 -15.30
CA TYR A 234 4.58 -13.85 -15.03
C TYR A 234 4.00 -13.12 -16.24
N ALA A 235 2.76 -13.46 -16.60
CA ALA A 235 2.00 -12.83 -17.66
C ALA A 235 0.77 -12.13 -17.07
N PRO A 236 0.73 -10.79 -17.06
CA PRO A 236 -0.32 -10.03 -16.37
C PRO A 236 -1.67 -10.03 -17.08
N HIS A 237 -1.69 -10.36 -18.39
CA HIS A 237 -2.88 -10.29 -19.25
C HIS A 237 -3.60 -8.93 -19.20
N LEU A 238 -2.86 -7.85 -18.94
CA LEU A 238 -3.35 -6.48 -18.92
C LEU A 238 -3.03 -5.75 -20.22
N THR A 239 -3.99 -4.96 -20.68
CA THR A 239 -3.83 -4.05 -21.82
C THR A 239 -3.76 -2.61 -21.30
N SER A 240 -3.01 -1.77 -21.98
CA SER A 240 -3.00 -0.33 -21.72
C SER A 240 -3.84 0.34 -22.80
N LEU A 241 -5.02 0.83 -22.40
CA LEU A 241 -5.94 1.50 -23.32
C LEU A 241 -5.38 2.83 -23.85
N VAL A 242 -4.43 3.44 -23.13
CA VAL A 242 -3.74 4.67 -23.58
C VAL A 242 -2.72 4.40 -24.69
N SER A 243 -2.01 3.27 -24.63
CA SER A 243 -0.95 2.95 -25.61
C SER A 243 -1.44 2.09 -26.77
N GLY A 244 -2.45 1.25 -26.52
CA GLY A 244 -2.87 0.17 -27.41
C GLY A 244 -1.96 -1.07 -27.32
N LEU A 245 -0.94 -1.05 -26.47
CA LEU A 245 -0.04 -2.16 -26.18
C LEU A 245 -0.39 -2.78 -24.83
N GLN A 246 0.07 -4.02 -24.61
CA GLN A 246 -0.06 -4.70 -23.32
C GLN A 246 1.07 -4.34 -22.37
N TYR A 247 0.89 -4.59 -21.07
CA TYR A 247 2.05 -4.68 -20.17
C TYR A 247 2.89 -5.89 -20.58
N ALA A 248 4.21 -5.73 -20.70
CA ALA A 248 5.06 -6.84 -21.11
C ALA A 248 4.93 -8.02 -20.15
N SER A 249 4.74 -9.21 -20.72
CA SER A 249 4.81 -10.46 -19.97
C SER A 249 6.27 -10.86 -19.85
N ARG A 250 6.66 -11.39 -18.69
CA ARG A 250 8.02 -11.82 -18.41
C ARG A 250 8.10 -13.34 -18.49
N PRO A 251 8.77 -13.93 -19.50
CA PRO A 251 9.00 -15.37 -19.52
C PRO A 251 9.93 -15.80 -18.38
N GLU A 252 9.91 -17.09 -18.04
CA GLU A 252 10.82 -17.66 -17.05
C GLU A 252 12.28 -17.66 -17.54
N GLY A 253 13.23 -17.61 -16.59
CA GLY A 253 14.64 -17.87 -16.89
C GLY A 253 15.47 -16.66 -17.32
N TYR A 254 14.92 -15.44 -17.17
CA TYR A 254 15.64 -14.19 -17.43
C TYR A 254 16.23 -13.64 -16.13
N SER A 255 17.51 -13.31 -16.13
CA SER A 255 18.15 -12.53 -15.05
C SER A 255 18.10 -11.04 -15.37
N ILE A 256 18.20 -10.20 -14.33
CA ILE A 256 18.25 -8.75 -14.49
C ILE A 256 19.45 -8.34 -15.37
N LYS A 257 19.27 -7.29 -16.17
CA LYS A 257 20.27 -6.77 -17.11
C LYS A 257 20.43 -5.27 -16.94
N ASP A 258 21.56 -4.76 -17.41
CA ASP A 258 21.85 -3.32 -17.42
C ASP A 258 20.81 -2.58 -18.28
N LEU A 259 20.39 -1.42 -17.78
CA LEU A 259 19.59 -0.45 -18.53
C LEU A 259 20.50 0.69 -18.99
N SER A 260 20.04 1.50 -19.94
CA SER A 260 20.80 2.67 -20.39
C SER A 260 21.05 3.70 -19.28
N ASP A 261 20.16 3.78 -18.29
CA ASP A 261 20.24 4.74 -17.18
C ASP A 261 21.05 4.21 -15.98
N VAL A 262 21.01 2.90 -15.70
CA VAL A 262 21.62 2.26 -14.52
C VAL A 262 22.07 0.84 -14.83
N ASP A 263 23.29 0.52 -14.41
CA ASP A 263 23.87 -0.82 -14.49
C ASP A 263 23.49 -1.67 -13.27
N VAL A 264 23.39 -2.99 -13.42
CA VAL A 264 23.18 -3.94 -12.31
C VAL A 264 24.29 -3.81 -11.26
N GLN A 265 25.49 -3.45 -11.70
CA GLN A 265 26.62 -3.20 -10.81
C GLN A 265 26.37 -2.02 -9.87
N ASP A 266 25.65 -0.97 -10.29
CA ASP A 266 25.28 0.13 -9.40
C ASP A 266 24.33 -0.32 -8.30
N MET A 267 23.36 -1.16 -8.64
CA MET A 267 22.44 -1.75 -7.66
C MET A 267 23.20 -2.54 -6.60
N VAL A 268 24.20 -3.33 -7.00
CA VAL A 268 25.08 -4.05 -6.06
C VAL A 268 25.85 -3.07 -5.19
N ARG A 269 26.46 -2.02 -5.77
CA ARG A 269 27.22 -1.00 -5.02
C ARG A 269 26.36 -0.29 -3.98
N TRP A 270 25.14 0.11 -4.34
CA TRP A 270 24.21 0.77 -3.43
C TRP A 270 23.83 -0.13 -2.26
N ARG A 271 23.50 -1.41 -2.53
CA ARG A 271 23.27 -2.41 -1.47
C ARG A 271 24.46 -2.50 -0.51
N GLU A 272 25.68 -2.68 -1.03
CA GLU A 272 26.87 -2.81 -0.18
C GLU A 272 27.10 -1.56 0.69
N ARG A 273 26.92 -0.35 0.12
CA ARG A 273 27.07 0.92 0.86
C ARG A 273 26.04 1.06 1.99
N ILE A 274 24.80 0.63 1.75
CA ILE A 274 23.75 0.67 2.76
C ILE A 274 24.05 -0.33 3.88
N LEU A 275 24.44 -1.56 3.54
CA LEU A 275 24.82 -2.58 4.54
C LEU A 275 26.04 -2.14 5.37
N ASP A 276 27.04 -1.52 4.74
CA ASP A 276 28.21 -0.96 5.43
C ASP A 276 27.79 0.15 6.41
N ALA A 277 26.92 1.07 5.99
CA ALA A 277 26.41 2.13 6.86
C ALA A 277 25.63 1.59 8.07
N ILE A 278 24.83 0.54 7.88
CA ILE A 278 24.12 -0.15 8.96
C ILE A 278 25.12 -0.74 9.97
N ASN A 279 26.12 -1.48 9.49
CA ASN A 279 27.13 -2.11 10.35
C ASN A 279 28.01 -1.08 11.08
N MET A 280 28.33 0.04 10.43
CA MET A 280 29.06 1.16 11.03
C MET A 280 28.22 2.00 11.99
N HIS A 281 26.89 1.80 12.04
CA HIS A 281 25.93 2.56 12.84
C HIS A 281 25.85 4.06 12.49
N TYR A 282 26.26 4.45 11.28
CA TYR A 282 26.09 5.81 10.77
C TYR A 282 26.03 5.82 9.24
N ILE A 283 25.31 6.81 8.71
CA ILE A 283 25.32 7.16 7.29
C ILE A 283 26.20 8.39 7.04
N VAL A 284 26.54 8.64 5.78
CA VAL A 284 27.29 9.83 5.35
C VAL A 284 26.37 10.72 4.50
N ASP A 285 26.17 11.97 4.92
CA ASP A 285 25.40 12.94 4.15
C ASP A 285 26.19 13.55 2.98
N LYS A 286 25.58 14.47 2.22
CA LYS A 286 26.23 15.18 1.10
C LYS A 286 27.42 16.05 1.53
N ASP A 287 27.44 16.50 2.78
CA ASP A 287 28.50 17.34 3.35
C ASP A 287 29.63 16.49 3.99
N ASN A 288 29.58 15.16 3.82
CA ASN A 288 30.47 14.18 4.43
C ASN A 288 30.41 14.11 5.96
N GLN A 289 29.32 14.57 6.57
CA GLN A 289 29.07 14.40 7.99
C GLN A 289 28.45 13.03 8.26
N LYS A 290 28.78 12.48 9.43
CA LYS A 290 28.26 11.19 9.88
C LYS A 290 26.99 11.41 10.70
N ILE A 291 25.88 10.84 10.25
CA ILE A 291 24.61 10.87 10.99
C ILE A 291 24.41 9.47 11.58
N ALA A 292 24.31 9.38 12.90
CA ALA A 292 24.14 8.10 13.59
C ALA A 292 22.77 7.48 13.26
N LEU A 293 22.75 6.15 13.11
CA LEU A 293 21.52 5.38 13.02
C LEU A 293 21.03 5.06 14.43
N ASP A 294 20.29 6.00 15.02
CA ASP A 294 19.74 5.86 16.36
C ASP A 294 18.41 5.09 16.38
N VAL A 295 18.00 4.66 17.58
CA VAL A 295 16.80 3.84 17.79
C VAL A 295 15.51 4.52 17.29
N GLU A 296 15.44 5.85 17.35
CA GLU A 296 14.22 6.62 17.07
C GLU A 296 14.09 6.93 15.57
N ASN A 297 15.16 7.43 14.95
CA ASN A 297 15.19 7.98 13.59
C ASN A 297 15.86 7.05 12.59
N GLY A 298 16.62 6.05 13.03
CA GLY A 298 17.43 5.22 12.13
C GLY A 298 16.61 4.45 11.10
N THR A 299 15.39 4.00 11.45
CA THR A 299 14.50 3.33 10.47
C THR A 299 13.99 4.32 9.41
N ASP A 300 13.67 5.54 9.82
CA ASP A 300 13.17 6.59 8.93
C ASP A 300 14.23 7.04 7.92
N ILE A 301 15.44 7.32 8.43
CA ILE A 301 16.62 7.68 7.63
C ILE A 301 16.94 6.57 6.61
N LEU A 302 16.90 5.30 7.03
CA LEU A 302 17.13 4.17 6.12
C LEU A 302 16.01 4.05 5.09
N GLY A 303 14.76 4.31 5.48
CA GLY A 303 13.62 4.35 4.58
C GLY A 303 13.81 5.32 3.43
N ASP A 304 14.18 6.55 3.76
CA ASP A 304 14.48 7.59 2.76
C ASP A 304 15.64 7.22 1.84
N ILE A 305 16.65 6.53 2.35
CA ILE A 305 17.81 6.11 1.56
C ILE A 305 17.47 4.92 0.65
N ILE A 306 16.70 3.96 1.14
CA ILE A 306 16.44 2.69 0.45
C ILE A 306 15.40 2.87 -0.66
N GLU A 307 14.35 3.67 -0.44
CA GLU A 307 13.24 3.89 -1.39
C GLU A 307 13.76 4.27 -2.79
N SER A 308 14.59 5.30 -3.02
CA SER A 308 14.97 6.42 -2.17
C SER A 308 14.01 7.60 -2.37
N SER A 309 13.82 8.41 -1.35
CA SER A 309 13.06 9.66 -1.41
C SER A 309 13.96 10.87 -1.69
N ASP A 310 13.35 12.03 -1.98
CA ASP A 310 14.04 13.33 -2.05
C ASP A 310 14.67 13.74 -0.70
N GLU A 311 14.22 13.13 0.41
CA GLU A 311 14.74 13.35 1.76
C GLU A 311 15.99 12.50 2.08
N SER A 312 16.39 11.60 1.17
CA SER A 312 17.63 10.84 1.26
C SER A 312 18.83 11.76 1.48
N LYS A 313 19.59 11.49 2.54
CA LYS A 313 20.71 12.35 2.97
C LYS A 313 21.86 12.38 1.97
N ASN A 314 21.98 11.36 1.09
CA ASN A 314 23.00 11.32 0.04
C ASN A 314 22.63 10.37 -1.11
N VAL A 315 21.77 10.85 -2.03
CA VAL A 315 21.34 10.10 -3.22
C VAL A 315 22.51 9.71 -4.14
N GLU A 316 23.54 10.56 -4.27
CA GLU A 316 24.69 10.26 -5.13
C GLU A 316 25.52 9.07 -4.62
N TYR A 317 25.58 8.91 -3.30
CA TYR A 317 26.29 7.80 -2.67
C TYR A 317 25.43 6.55 -2.54
N TYR A 318 24.22 6.65 -2.01
CA TYR A 318 23.38 5.49 -1.72
C TYR A 318 22.43 5.08 -2.86
N GLY A 319 22.24 5.93 -3.86
CA GLY A 319 21.37 5.64 -4.99
C GLY A 319 19.88 5.56 -4.65
N SER A 320 19.13 4.81 -5.44
CA SER A 320 17.69 4.59 -5.31
C SER A 320 17.36 3.10 -5.49
N LEU A 321 17.84 2.28 -4.54
CA LEU A 321 17.88 0.83 -4.70
C LEU A 321 16.49 0.24 -4.98
N HIS A 322 15.50 0.51 -4.13
CA HIS A 322 14.15 -0.03 -4.29
C HIS A 322 13.52 0.35 -5.64
N ASN A 323 13.50 1.65 -5.98
CA ASN A 323 12.91 2.16 -7.21
C ASN A 323 13.56 1.57 -8.47
N TRP A 324 14.89 1.48 -8.53
CA TRP A 324 15.56 0.89 -9.69
C TRP A 324 15.33 -0.61 -9.82
N GLY A 325 15.08 -1.33 -8.72
CA GLY A 325 14.67 -2.73 -8.76
C GLY A 325 13.35 -2.90 -9.53
N HIS A 326 12.36 -2.05 -9.26
CA HIS A 326 11.13 -2.01 -10.03
C HIS A 326 11.37 -1.75 -11.52
N VAL A 327 12.18 -0.74 -11.85
CA VAL A 327 12.45 -0.36 -13.25
C VAL A 327 13.18 -1.46 -14.01
N MET A 328 14.19 -2.09 -13.41
CA MET A 328 14.94 -3.19 -14.02
C MET A 328 14.08 -4.43 -14.23
N MET A 329 13.26 -4.81 -13.26
CA MET A 329 12.35 -5.95 -13.38
C MET A 329 11.23 -5.69 -14.40
N ALA A 330 10.73 -4.45 -14.48
CA ALA A 330 9.69 -4.08 -15.43
C ALA A 330 10.20 -4.10 -16.89
N ASN A 331 11.45 -3.72 -17.14
CA ASN A 331 12.01 -3.62 -18.49
C ASN A 331 12.90 -4.80 -18.90
N ILE A 332 12.86 -5.90 -18.16
CA ILE A 332 13.76 -7.05 -18.40
C ILE A 332 13.60 -7.71 -19.78
N THR A 333 12.43 -7.59 -20.40
CA THR A 333 12.18 -8.13 -21.75
C THR A 333 12.83 -7.30 -22.84
N ASP A 334 13.01 -5.99 -22.61
CA ASP A 334 13.56 -5.02 -23.56
C ASP A 334 14.46 -3.98 -22.83
N PRO A 335 15.59 -4.41 -22.22
CA PRO A 335 16.41 -3.53 -21.39
C PRO A 335 17.15 -2.43 -22.19
N ASP A 336 17.40 -2.67 -23.48
CA ASP A 336 17.96 -1.69 -24.41
C ASP A 336 16.89 -0.87 -25.15
N HIS A 337 15.61 -1.10 -24.84
CA HIS A 337 14.45 -0.41 -25.38
C HIS A 337 14.36 -0.41 -26.93
N ARG A 338 14.99 -1.38 -27.59
CA ARG A 338 15.02 -1.46 -29.05
C ARG A 338 13.74 -2.05 -29.62
N PHE A 339 13.05 -2.89 -28.85
CA PHE A 339 11.79 -3.49 -29.26
C PHE A 339 10.62 -2.51 -29.07
N GLN A 340 10.83 -1.41 -28.34
CA GLN A 340 9.82 -0.41 -28.02
C GLN A 340 8.60 -1.05 -27.36
N GLU A 341 8.85 -2.07 -26.53
CA GLU A 341 7.82 -2.70 -25.73
C GLU A 341 7.48 -1.83 -24.52
N ASN A 342 6.23 -1.94 -24.07
CA ASN A 342 5.83 -1.36 -22.80
C ASN A 342 6.52 -2.10 -21.64
N PRO A 343 6.85 -1.42 -20.54
CA PRO A 343 7.26 -2.08 -19.31
C PRO A 343 6.22 -3.10 -18.81
N GLY A 344 6.69 -4.09 -18.04
CA GLY A 344 5.84 -4.98 -17.26
C GLY A 344 5.21 -4.28 -16.06
N VAL A 345 4.35 -5.02 -15.33
CA VAL A 345 3.51 -4.46 -14.26
C VAL A 345 4.27 -3.93 -13.03
N MET A 346 5.55 -4.26 -12.91
CA MET A 346 6.42 -3.72 -11.86
C MET A 346 6.68 -2.21 -12.01
N SER A 347 6.33 -1.58 -13.15
CA SER A 347 6.53 -0.14 -13.35
C SER A 347 5.51 0.76 -12.65
N ASP A 348 4.36 0.21 -12.25
CA ASP A 348 3.20 0.97 -11.76
C ASP A 348 2.70 0.41 -10.42
N THR A 349 2.45 1.30 -9.45
CA THR A 349 2.01 0.90 -8.10
C THR A 349 0.59 0.31 -8.10
N SER A 350 -0.27 0.67 -9.05
CA SER A 350 -1.58 0.03 -9.21
C SER A 350 -1.52 -1.37 -9.82
N THR A 351 -0.33 -1.85 -10.22
CA THR A 351 -0.18 -3.19 -10.83
C THR A 351 1.02 -3.97 -10.32
N SER A 352 1.88 -3.46 -9.45
CA SER A 352 3.08 -4.22 -9.07
C SER A 352 2.77 -5.43 -8.20
N LEU A 353 1.76 -5.35 -7.31
CA LEU A 353 1.41 -6.40 -6.34
C LEU A 353 0.95 -7.72 -6.97
N ARG A 354 0.54 -7.68 -8.24
CA ARG A 354 0.11 -8.87 -8.98
C ARG A 354 1.28 -9.75 -9.43
N ASP A 355 2.47 -9.19 -9.67
CA ASP A 355 3.64 -9.99 -10.04
C ASP A 355 4.24 -10.63 -8.78
N PRO A 356 4.40 -11.97 -8.72
CA PRO A 356 5.06 -12.64 -7.59
C PRO A 356 6.46 -12.09 -7.27
N ILE A 357 7.16 -11.51 -8.26
CA ILE A 357 8.48 -10.92 -8.03
C ILE A 357 8.45 -9.70 -7.11
N PHE A 358 7.31 -9.02 -7.02
CA PHE A 358 7.11 -7.94 -6.05
C PHE A 358 7.51 -8.42 -4.65
N TYR A 359 6.97 -9.55 -4.20
CA TYR A 359 7.22 -10.06 -2.86
C TYR A 359 8.65 -10.55 -2.69
N ARG A 360 9.26 -11.11 -3.74
CA ARG A 360 10.67 -11.53 -3.74
C ARG A 360 11.61 -10.33 -3.56
N TRP A 361 11.34 -9.24 -4.29
CA TRP A 361 12.07 -7.98 -4.21
C TRP A 361 11.89 -7.30 -2.85
N HIS A 362 10.66 -7.17 -2.39
CA HIS A 362 10.35 -6.50 -1.12
C HIS A 362 10.81 -7.31 0.09
N ARG A 363 10.88 -8.64 0.00
CA ARG A 363 11.55 -9.46 1.04
C ARG A 363 13.06 -9.21 1.09
N PHE A 364 13.71 -8.95 -0.05
CA PHE A 364 15.11 -8.53 -0.08
C PHE A 364 15.28 -7.13 0.55
N ILE A 365 14.42 -6.18 0.20
CA ILE A 365 14.44 -4.84 0.80
C ILE A 365 14.17 -4.90 2.31
N ASP A 366 13.13 -5.64 2.74
CA ASP A 366 12.82 -5.91 4.16
C ASP A 366 14.04 -6.49 4.88
N ASN A 367 14.78 -7.45 4.28
CA ASN A 367 16.01 -7.97 4.90
C ASN A 367 17.04 -6.87 5.24
N ILE A 368 17.18 -5.84 4.41
CA ILE A 368 18.11 -4.72 4.70
C ILE A 368 17.67 -3.99 5.98
N PHE A 369 16.38 -3.72 6.13
CA PHE A 369 15.84 -3.17 7.38
C PHE A 369 15.98 -4.15 8.54
N GLN A 370 15.82 -5.45 8.31
CA GLN A 370 15.99 -6.45 9.35
C GLN A 370 17.42 -6.51 9.87
N GLU A 371 18.44 -6.35 9.03
CA GLU A 371 19.85 -6.25 9.47
C GLU A 371 20.03 -5.07 10.45
N TYR A 372 19.44 -3.92 10.14
CA TYR A 372 19.41 -2.79 11.05
C TYR A 372 18.63 -3.10 12.34
N LYS A 373 17.43 -3.67 12.25
CA LYS A 373 16.64 -4.04 13.44
C LYS A 373 17.34 -5.09 14.31
N CYS A 374 18.21 -5.93 13.73
CA CYS A 374 19.03 -6.90 14.45
C CYS A 374 20.23 -6.28 15.17
N SER A 375 20.69 -5.08 14.76
CA SER A 375 21.74 -4.35 15.49
C SER A 375 21.20 -3.67 16.75
N LEU A 376 19.88 -3.44 16.81
CA LEU A 376 19.21 -2.90 18.00
C LEU A 376 19.12 -3.93 19.12
N HIS A 377 19.20 -3.46 20.36
CA HIS A 377 19.03 -4.31 21.53
C HIS A 377 17.57 -4.80 21.61
N PRO A 378 17.34 -6.10 21.91
CA PRO A 378 16.01 -6.62 22.21
C PRO A 378 15.33 -5.82 23.33
N TYR A 379 14.01 -5.70 23.26
CA TYR A 379 13.25 -5.01 24.31
C TYR A 379 13.42 -5.68 25.67
N THR A 380 13.61 -4.87 26.70
CA THR A 380 13.59 -5.37 28.08
C THR A 380 12.16 -5.65 28.52
N ARG A 381 12.00 -6.39 29.64
CA ARG A 381 10.67 -6.63 30.20
C ARG A 381 9.99 -5.35 30.63
N GLU A 382 10.75 -4.36 31.06
CA GLU A 382 10.25 -3.05 31.48
C GLU A 382 9.69 -2.26 30.29
N GLU A 383 10.35 -2.28 29.12
CA GLU A 383 9.85 -1.63 27.90
C GLU A 383 8.56 -2.29 27.36
N LEU A 384 8.38 -3.59 27.62
CA LEU A 384 7.21 -4.37 27.19
C LEU A 384 6.06 -4.35 28.21
N SER A 385 6.36 -4.18 29.49
CA SER A 385 5.38 -4.34 30.56
C SER A 385 4.53 -3.07 30.74
N PHE A 386 3.24 -3.27 31.00
CA PHE A 386 2.36 -2.21 31.49
C PHE A 386 1.95 -2.54 32.94
N PRO A 387 2.60 -1.95 33.95
CA PRO A 387 2.37 -2.30 35.36
C PRO A 387 0.89 -2.21 35.75
N ASP A 388 0.46 -3.08 36.67
CA ASP A 388 -0.92 -3.20 37.19
C ASP A 388 -1.99 -3.62 36.16
N VAL A 389 -1.64 -3.78 34.89
CA VAL A 389 -2.56 -4.22 33.84
C VAL A 389 -2.24 -5.66 33.47
N THR A 390 -3.23 -6.53 33.60
CA THR A 390 -3.11 -7.94 33.23
C THR A 390 -4.19 -8.33 32.24
N VAL A 391 -3.81 -8.92 31.10
CA VAL A 391 -4.76 -9.51 30.16
C VAL A 391 -5.11 -10.91 30.65
N VAL A 392 -6.37 -11.08 31.07
CA VAL A 392 -6.85 -12.32 31.70
C VAL A 392 -7.30 -13.34 30.66
N ASN A 393 -8.00 -12.88 29.62
CA ASN A 393 -8.53 -13.75 28.58
C ASN A 393 -8.80 -12.97 27.29
N ILE A 394 -8.69 -13.65 26.15
CA ILE A 394 -9.09 -13.14 24.83
C ILE A 394 -10.03 -14.17 24.21
N SER A 395 -11.07 -13.72 23.54
CA SER A 395 -11.88 -14.56 22.67
C SER A 395 -12.29 -13.81 21.40
N VAL A 396 -12.40 -14.54 20.31
CA VAL A 396 -13.00 -14.04 19.07
C VAL A 396 -14.42 -14.57 18.97
N ASN A 397 -15.38 -13.64 18.92
CA ASN A 397 -16.80 -13.95 18.78
C ASN A 397 -17.19 -13.82 17.30
N SER A 398 -17.33 -14.96 16.65
CA SER A 398 -17.95 -15.13 15.34
C SER A 398 -19.14 -16.11 15.48
N LYS A 399 -19.62 -16.72 14.40
CA LYS A 399 -20.63 -17.79 14.48
C LYS A 399 -20.17 -18.98 15.35
N THR A 400 -18.87 -19.22 15.43
CA THR A 400 -18.27 -20.24 16.29
C THR A 400 -17.06 -19.63 16.97
N ALA A 401 -17.06 -19.56 18.30
CA ALA A 401 -15.99 -18.91 19.05
C ALA A 401 -14.59 -19.39 18.61
N ASN A 402 -13.68 -18.43 18.38
CA ASN A 402 -12.31 -18.64 17.92
C ASN A 402 -12.18 -19.31 16.53
N LEU A 403 -13.22 -19.29 15.71
CA LEU A 403 -13.21 -19.75 14.32
C LEU A 403 -13.71 -18.64 13.39
N ILE A 404 -12.87 -18.13 12.51
CA ILE A 404 -13.28 -17.16 11.47
C ILE A 404 -13.52 -17.91 10.17
N THR A 405 -14.70 -17.71 9.59
CA THR A 405 -15.02 -18.26 8.26
C THR A 405 -14.67 -17.25 7.17
N THR A 406 -13.87 -17.68 6.19
CA THR A 406 -13.60 -16.92 4.96
C THR A 406 -14.36 -17.54 3.79
N LEU A 407 -14.72 -16.74 2.79
CA LEU A 407 -15.51 -17.14 1.63
C LEU A 407 -15.11 -16.33 0.39
N THR A 408 -15.56 -16.75 -0.78
CA THR A 408 -15.47 -15.92 -1.98
C THR A 408 -16.77 -15.14 -2.17
N LYS A 409 -16.64 -13.84 -2.44
CA LYS A 409 -17.77 -12.95 -2.70
C LYS A 409 -17.65 -12.33 -4.07
N GLU A 410 -18.82 -12.15 -4.69
CA GLU A 410 -18.97 -11.51 -5.97
C GLU A 410 -19.16 -10.00 -5.80
N SER A 411 -18.51 -9.21 -6.66
CA SER A 411 -18.63 -7.76 -6.70
C SER A 411 -18.65 -7.26 -8.15
N GLU A 412 -19.05 -6.00 -8.35
CA GLU A 412 -19.11 -5.35 -9.66
C GLU A 412 -18.21 -4.10 -9.71
N LEU A 413 -17.53 -3.88 -10.82
CA LEU A 413 -16.76 -2.66 -11.11
C LEU A 413 -17.30 -1.97 -12.36
N GLU A 414 -17.55 -0.67 -12.27
CA GLU A 414 -18.01 0.18 -13.37
C GLU A 414 -16.86 0.59 -14.29
N LEU A 415 -16.96 0.29 -15.59
CA LEU A 415 -15.92 0.58 -16.58
C LEU A 415 -16.16 1.90 -17.33
N SER A 416 -17.41 2.39 -17.37
CA SER A 416 -17.85 3.49 -18.24
C SER A 416 -17.24 4.86 -17.91
N HIS A 417 -16.62 5.01 -16.74
CA HIS A 417 -15.92 6.24 -16.35
C HIS A 417 -14.51 6.32 -16.94
N GLY A 418 -13.82 5.19 -17.04
CA GLY A 418 -12.47 5.10 -17.61
C GLY A 418 -12.47 4.81 -19.10
N ILE A 419 -13.39 3.97 -19.58
CA ILE A 419 -13.50 3.55 -20.99
C ILE A 419 -14.66 4.27 -21.66
N ASN A 420 -14.41 4.83 -22.85
CA ASN A 420 -15.46 5.40 -23.68
C ASN A 420 -16.07 4.34 -24.60
N PHE A 421 -17.27 3.87 -24.27
CA PHE A 421 -18.02 2.90 -25.08
C PHE A 421 -18.84 3.54 -26.22
N GLY A 422 -18.82 4.87 -26.37
CA GLY A 422 -19.56 5.59 -27.42
C GLY A 422 -21.06 5.75 -27.18
N SER A 423 -21.57 5.24 -26.05
CA SER A 423 -22.96 5.32 -25.61
C SER A 423 -23.02 5.63 -24.11
N ASP A 424 -24.18 6.11 -23.61
CA ASP A 424 -24.39 6.40 -22.18
C ASP A 424 -24.68 5.14 -21.35
N GLN A 425 -24.16 3.98 -21.77
CA GLN A 425 -24.41 2.69 -21.13
C GLN A 425 -23.54 2.51 -19.88
N SER A 426 -24.11 1.87 -18.85
CA SER A 426 -23.35 1.37 -17.71
C SER A 426 -22.80 0.00 -18.06
N VAL A 427 -21.49 -0.10 -18.21
CA VAL A 427 -20.79 -1.35 -18.51
C VAL A 427 -20.00 -1.74 -17.28
N LYS A 428 -20.32 -2.90 -16.73
CA LYS A 428 -19.73 -3.41 -15.50
C LYS A 428 -19.03 -4.74 -15.73
N VAL A 429 -17.99 -4.96 -14.96
CA VAL A 429 -17.39 -6.28 -14.81
C VAL A 429 -17.77 -6.88 -13.47
N LYS A 430 -18.18 -8.14 -13.47
CA LYS A 430 -18.39 -8.95 -12.28
C LYS A 430 -17.11 -9.72 -11.96
N TYR A 431 -16.59 -9.57 -10.76
CA TYR A 431 -15.37 -10.23 -10.29
C TYR A 431 -15.57 -10.85 -8.91
N HIS A 432 -14.60 -11.66 -8.50
CA HIS A 432 -14.62 -12.38 -7.23
C HIS A 432 -13.44 -11.95 -6.36
N HIS A 433 -13.67 -11.82 -5.06
CA HIS A 433 -12.62 -11.54 -4.08
C HIS A 433 -12.83 -12.38 -2.81
N LEU A 434 -11.76 -12.54 -2.02
CA LEU A 434 -11.86 -13.11 -0.68
C LEU A 434 -12.71 -12.18 0.20
N ASP A 435 -13.50 -12.73 1.10
CA ASP A 435 -14.18 -12.00 2.16
C ASP A 435 -14.23 -12.88 3.41
N HIS A 436 -14.63 -12.31 4.54
CA HIS A 436 -14.77 -13.03 5.79
C HIS A 436 -16.07 -12.68 6.51
N GLU A 437 -16.52 -13.57 7.38
CA GLU A 437 -17.66 -13.24 8.23
C GLU A 437 -17.30 -12.18 9.26
N PRO A 438 -18.25 -11.32 9.67
CA PRO A 438 -18.03 -10.40 10.76
C PRO A 438 -17.70 -11.10 12.07
N PHE A 439 -16.74 -10.56 12.81
CA PHE A 439 -16.35 -11.02 14.13
C PHE A 439 -16.02 -9.86 15.06
N SER A 440 -16.01 -10.13 16.37
CA SER A 440 -15.57 -9.15 17.38
C SER A 440 -14.59 -9.78 18.36
N TYR A 441 -13.67 -8.98 18.87
CA TYR A 441 -12.79 -9.35 19.96
C TYR A 441 -13.48 -9.11 21.30
N SER A 442 -13.25 -10.00 22.27
CA SER A 442 -13.55 -9.78 23.69
C SER A 442 -12.28 -9.99 24.50
N ILE A 443 -11.77 -8.90 25.05
CA ILE A 443 -10.50 -8.88 25.79
C ILE A 443 -10.81 -8.55 27.24
N VAL A 444 -10.60 -9.52 28.13
CA VAL A 444 -10.80 -9.35 29.57
C VAL A 444 -9.50 -8.87 30.19
N VAL A 445 -9.55 -7.69 30.81
CA VAL A 445 -8.39 -7.02 31.40
C VAL A 445 -8.68 -6.74 32.87
N GLU A 446 -7.68 -6.94 33.73
CA GLU A 446 -7.69 -6.52 35.14
C GLU A 446 -6.75 -5.33 35.30
N ASN A 447 -7.26 -4.23 35.87
CA ASN A 447 -6.48 -3.08 36.30
C ASN A 447 -6.43 -3.05 37.84
N SER A 448 -5.27 -3.38 38.43
CA SER A 448 -5.07 -3.44 39.88
C SER A 448 -4.58 -2.14 40.53
N SER A 449 -4.46 -1.03 39.77
CA SER A 449 -3.85 0.21 40.26
C SER A 449 -4.74 1.04 41.19
N GLY A 450 -6.04 0.75 41.25
CA GLY A 450 -7.02 1.53 42.03
C GLY A 450 -7.46 2.84 41.36
N ALA A 451 -6.92 3.18 40.18
CA ALA A 451 -7.27 4.33 39.37
C ALA A 451 -7.57 3.93 37.92
N GLU A 452 -8.17 4.83 37.15
CA GLU A 452 -8.32 4.64 35.71
C GLU A 452 -6.95 4.73 35.02
N LYS A 453 -6.73 3.88 34.02
CA LYS A 453 -5.53 3.91 33.16
C LYS A 453 -5.94 4.01 31.69
N HIS A 454 -5.13 4.67 30.87
CA HIS A 454 -5.35 4.72 29.43
C HIS A 454 -4.44 3.70 28.74
N ALA A 455 -5.02 2.86 27.89
CA ALA A 455 -4.30 1.81 27.21
C ALA A 455 -4.42 1.95 25.70
N THR A 456 -3.32 1.70 24.99
CA THR A 456 -3.35 1.39 23.56
C THR A 456 -3.43 -0.13 23.42
N VAL A 457 -4.51 -0.63 22.84
CA VAL A 457 -4.70 -2.05 22.53
C VAL A 457 -4.10 -2.33 21.15
N ARG A 458 -3.18 -3.29 21.06
CA ARG A 458 -2.49 -3.71 19.83
C ARG A 458 -2.83 -5.15 19.54
N ILE A 459 -3.37 -5.44 18.36
CA ILE A 459 -3.81 -6.78 17.97
C ILE A 459 -3.05 -7.21 16.71
N PHE A 460 -2.41 -8.37 16.79
CA PHE A 460 -1.66 -8.98 15.68
C PHE A 460 -2.07 -10.43 15.47
N LEU A 461 -1.80 -10.96 14.28
CA LEU A 461 -2.08 -12.33 13.91
C LEU A 461 -0.88 -12.93 13.18
N ALA A 462 -0.46 -14.13 13.54
CA ALA A 462 0.59 -14.87 12.82
C ALA A 462 0.20 -16.34 12.62
N PRO A 463 0.64 -16.98 11.53
CA PRO A 463 0.54 -18.42 11.38
C PRO A 463 1.29 -19.13 12.51
N LYS A 464 0.72 -20.21 13.03
CA LYS A 464 1.32 -20.99 14.12
C LYS A 464 2.38 -21.97 13.65
N TYR A 465 2.21 -22.49 12.44
CA TYR A 465 3.05 -23.52 11.87
C TYR A 465 3.68 -23.08 10.55
N ASP A 466 4.87 -23.61 10.28
CA ASP A 466 5.57 -23.44 9.00
C ASP A 466 5.03 -24.40 7.92
N GLU A 467 5.62 -24.31 6.73
CA GLU A 467 5.38 -25.17 5.58
C GLU A 467 5.54 -26.69 5.82
N LEU A 468 6.30 -27.09 6.84
CA LEU A 468 6.53 -28.49 7.23
C LEU A 468 5.74 -28.90 8.49
N ASN A 469 4.82 -28.03 8.94
CA ASN A 469 4.00 -28.21 10.13
C ASN A 469 4.82 -28.22 11.45
N ASN A 470 6.01 -27.63 11.45
CA ASN A 470 6.74 -27.32 12.68
C ASN A 470 6.17 -26.06 13.31
N LYS A 471 6.22 -25.97 14.64
CA LYS A 471 5.84 -24.74 15.35
C LYS A 471 6.88 -23.66 15.09
N LEU A 472 6.44 -22.48 14.66
CA LEU A 472 7.31 -21.34 14.43
C LEU A 472 7.82 -20.75 15.76
N GLU A 473 9.10 -20.43 15.82
CA GLU A 473 9.68 -19.72 16.97
C GLU A 473 9.32 -18.22 16.94
N PRO A 474 9.23 -17.53 18.10
CA PRO A 474 8.84 -16.12 18.15
C PRO A 474 9.66 -15.20 17.24
N ASP A 475 10.98 -15.43 17.13
CA ASP A 475 11.86 -14.62 16.27
C ASP A 475 11.60 -14.83 14.78
N GLU A 476 11.10 -16.00 14.37
CA GLU A 476 10.65 -16.23 13.00
C GLU A 476 9.25 -15.65 12.77
N GLN A 477 8.35 -15.83 13.74
CA GLN A 477 6.97 -15.33 13.69
C GLN A 477 6.92 -13.81 13.59
N ARG A 478 7.90 -13.09 14.15
CA ARG A 478 7.97 -11.61 14.09
C ARG A 478 7.84 -11.06 12.66
N ARG A 479 8.31 -11.80 11.65
CA ARG A 479 8.22 -11.39 10.22
C ARG A 479 6.88 -11.75 9.56
N LEU A 480 6.03 -12.49 10.26
CA LEU A 480 4.75 -13.02 9.80
C LEU A 480 3.56 -12.39 10.54
N PHE A 481 3.80 -11.69 11.66
CA PHE A 481 2.74 -10.96 12.34
C PHE A 481 2.19 -9.85 11.44
N ILE A 482 0.90 -9.96 11.16
CA ILE A 482 0.12 -8.94 10.49
C ILE A 482 -0.67 -8.15 11.54
N GLU A 483 -0.66 -6.83 11.42
CA GLU A 483 -1.46 -5.97 12.30
C GLU A 483 -2.94 -6.10 11.95
N LEU A 484 -3.79 -6.30 12.96
CA LEU A 484 -5.23 -6.35 12.80
C LEU A 484 -5.93 -5.11 13.33
N ASP A 485 -5.45 -4.53 14.44
CA ASP A 485 -6.06 -3.33 15.02
C ASP A 485 -5.11 -2.65 16.02
N LYS A 486 -5.30 -1.33 16.16
CA LYS A 486 -4.65 -0.46 17.13
C LYS A 486 -5.62 0.64 17.56
N PHE A 487 -5.98 0.68 18.84
CA PHE A 487 -6.95 1.67 19.33
C PHE A 487 -6.76 2.02 20.81
N HIS A 488 -7.23 3.21 21.19
CA HIS A 488 -7.25 3.68 22.58
C HIS A 488 -8.45 3.13 23.35
N TYR A 489 -8.24 2.79 24.62
CA TYR A 489 -9.29 2.41 25.55
C TYR A 489 -8.97 2.88 26.98
N THR A 490 -9.95 3.45 27.67
CA THR A 490 -9.83 3.82 29.09
C THR A 490 -10.22 2.63 29.97
N LEU A 491 -9.28 2.11 30.75
CA LEU A 491 -9.44 0.99 31.67
C LEU A 491 -9.86 1.49 33.06
N PRO A 492 -11.11 1.24 33.51
CA PRO A 492 -11.47 1.50 34.89
C PRO A 492 -10.77 0.51 35.83
N SER A 493 -10.71 0.84 37.13
CA SER A 493 -10.13 -0.05 38.14
C SER A 493 -10.95 -1.35 38.26
N GLY A 494 -10.27 -2.48 38.37
CA GLY A 494 -10.86 -3.82 38.45
C GLY A 494 -10.95 -4.54 37.09
N LYS A 495 -11.84 -5.55 37.01
CA LYS A 495 -12.08 -6.32 35.78
C LYS A 495 -12.96 -5.59 34.79
N THR A 496 -12.47 -5.49 33.56
CA THR A 496 -13.20 -4.90 32.42
C THR A 496 -13.16 -5.85 31.22
N THR A 497 -14.20 -5.84 30.40
CA THR A 497 -14.22 -6.54 29.10
C THR A 497 -14.30 -5.52 27.98
N ILE A 498 -13.26 -5.48 27.14
CA ILE A 498 -13.20 -4.65 25.95
C ILE A 498 -13.82 -5.43 24.81
N ALA A 499 -14.88 -4.90 24.21
CA ALA A 499 -15.50 -5.44 23.01
C ALA A 499 -15.11 -4.59 21.79
N ARG A 500 -14.60 -5.21 20.74
CA ARG A 500 -14.11 -4.51 19.55
C ARG A 500 -14.54 -5.20 18.27
N ASP A 501 -15.31 -4.52 17.43
CA ASP A 501 -15.76 -5.03 16.13
C ASP A 501 -14.64 -4.91 15.09
N HIS A 502 -14.50 -5.91 14.21
CA HIS A 502 -13.53 -5.91 13.12
C HIS A 502 -13.68 -4.69 12.18
N ARG A 503 -14.90 -4.18 12.01
CA ARG A 503 -15.21 -3.08 11.07
C ARG A 503 -14.58 -1.75 11.42
N LEU A 504 -14.19 -1.56 12.68
CA LEU A 504 -13.48 -0.34 13.06
C LEU A 504 -11.96 -0.56 13.07
N SER A 505 -11.45 -1.68 12.54
CA SER A 505 -10.00 -1.93 12.46
C SER A 505 -9.26 -0.71 11.93
N SER A 506 -8.23 -0.27 12.66
CA SER A 506 -7.41 0.88 12.29
C SER A 506 -6.47 0.65 11.10
N VAL A 507 -6.53 -0.54 10.50
CA VAL A 507 -5.75 -0.95 9.32
C VAL A 507 -6.58 -0.78 8.05
N THR A 508 -7.90 -0.93 8.16
CA THR A 508 -8.78 -1.07 7.00
C THR A 508 -9.51 0.21 6.65
N ILE A 509 -9.81 0.38 5.37
CA ILE A 509 -10.74 1.40 4.91
C ILE A 509 -12.18 0.92 5.06
N SER A 510 -13.03 1.75 5.67
CA SER A 510 -14.44 1.43 5.95
C SER A 510 -15.31 1.38 4.69
N LYS A 511 -15.14 2.35 3.76
CA LYS A 511 -15.81 2.36 2.46
C LYS A 511 -15.10 3.26 1.46
N VAL A 512 -14.80 2.74 0.27
CA VAL A 512 -14.44 3.54 -0.91
C VAL A 512 -15.72 4.00 -1.60
N LYS A 513 -15.88 5.30 -1.82
CA LYS A 513 -17.04 5.85 -2.57
C LYS A 513 -16.82 5.67 -4.07
N THR A 514 -17.84 5.21 -4.78
CA THR A 514 -17.79 5.05 -6.24
C THR A 514 -17.84 6.40 -6.96
N PHE A 515 -17.42 6.45 -8.22
CA PHE A 515 -17.50 7.68 -9.03
C PHE A 515 -18.95 8.20 -9.10
N LYS A 516 -19.94 7.30 -9.14
CA LYS A 516 -21.36 7.64 -9.16
C LYS A 516 -21.83 8.30 -7.86
N GLU A 517 -21.43 7.78 -6.70
CA GLU A 517 -21.75 8.36 -5.38
C GLU A 517 -21.12 9.76 -5.24
N LEU A 518 -19.86 9.93 -5.70
CA LEU A 518 -19.18 11.22 -5.70
C LEU A 518 -19.86 12.25 -6.59
N ASN A 519 -20.36 11.86 -7.78
CA ASN A 519 -21.16 12.75 -8.64
C ASN A 519 -22.51 13.14 -8.00
N ALA A 520 -23.14 12.24 -7.26
CA ALA A 520 -24.39 12.53 -6.54
C ALA A 520 -24.17 13.53 -5.38
N GLY A 521 -22.91 13.74 -4.99
CA GLY A 521 -22.51 14.58 -3.88
C GLY A 521 -22.71 13.89 -2.53
N GLU A 522 -22.59 12.56 -2.49
CA GLU A 522 -22.54 11.77 -1.26
C GLU A 522 -21.16 11.89 -0.59
N LEU A 523 -20.82 13.13 -0.23
CA LEU A 523 -19.62 13.49 0.51
C LEU A 523 -19.99 13.56 1.99
N GLU A 524 -19.21 12.92 2.85
CA GLU A 524 -19.27 13.20 4.27
C GLU A 524 -18.52 14.51 4.53
N GLU A 525 -19.11 15.45 5.28
CA GLU A 525 -18.50 16.78 5.51
C GLU A 525 -17.10 16.71 6.16
N ALA A 526 -16.79 15.58 6.80
CA ALA A 526 -15.50 15.25 7.40
C ALA A 526 -14.64 14.28 6.56
N SER A 527 -15.07 13.83 5.37
CA SER A 527 -14.27 12.93 4.52
C SER A 527 -13.32 13.73 3.62
N THR A 528 -12.06 13.32 3.53
CA THR A 528 -11.09 13.86 2.55
C THR A 528 -10.43 12.73 1.79
N GLU A 529 -9.80 12.99 0.64
CA GLU A 529 -9.14 11.95 -0.17
C GLU A 529 -8.09 11.12 0.58
N TYR A 530 -7.54 11.63 1.69
CA TYR A 530 -6.67 10.87 2.57
C TYR A 530 -7.35 9.59 3.10
N CYS A 531 -8.68 9.64 3.25
CA CYS A 531 -9.52 8.53 3.67
C CYS A 531 -9.59 7.40 2.62
N SER A 532 -9.13 7.61 1.38
CA SER A 532 -9.10 6.58 0.33
C SER A 532 -7.90 5.62 0.49
N CYS A 533 -6.91 5.98 1.31
CA CYS A 533 -5.84 5.06 1.70
C CYS A 533 -6.32 4.20 2.88
N GLY A 534 -6.29 2.88 2.69
CA GLY A 534 -6.43 1.89 3.75
C GLY A 534 -6.47 0.48 3.19
N TRP A 535 -6.11 -0.52 3.99
CA TRP A 535 -6.17 -1.91 3.54
C TRP A 535 -7.63 -2.32 3.27
N PRO A 536 -7.94 -3.15 2.27
CA PRO A 536 -9.33 -3.55 2.03
C PRO A 536 -9.88 -4.35 3.21
N GLU A 537 -11.09 -4.04 3.66
CA GLU A 537 -11.75 -4.74 4.78
C GLU A 537 -11.79 -6.26 4.55
N HIS A 538 -12.16 -6.67 3.34
CA HIS A 538 -12.28 -8.08 2.96
C HIS A 538 -10.94 -8.84 2.95
N MET A 539 -9.82 -8.13 3.04
CA MET A 539 -8.44 -8.65 3.13
C MET A 539 -7.85 -8.54 4.54
N LEU A 540 -8.65 -8.19 5.56
CA LEU A 540 -8.16 -8.03 6.95
C LEU A 540 -7.47 -9.30 7.47
N ILE A 541 -8.05 -10.46 7.17
CA ILE A 541 -7.62 -11.78 7.66
C ILE A 541 -7.20 -12.66 6.46
N PRO A 542 -6.16 -13.52 6.61
CA PRO A 542 -5.74 -14.43 5.54
C PRO A 542 -6.83 -15.43 5.17
N ARG A 543 -6.75 -16.06 3.98
CA ARG A 543 -7.75 -17.05 3.55
C ARG A 543 -7.86 -18.25 4.51
N GLY A 544 -6.75 -18.69 5.09
CA GLY A 544 -6.70 -19.95 5.84
C GLY A 544 -6.94 -21.17 4.94
N SER A 545 -7.53 -22.24 5.48
CA SER A 545 -7.73 -23.48 4.72
C SER A 545 -9.09 -24.12 4.97
N HIS A 546 -9.53 -25.03 4.11
CA HIS A 546 -10.79 -25.78 4.31
C HIS A 546 -10.81 -26.60 5.62
N LYS A 547 -9.63 -26.97 6.15
CA LYS A 547 -9.50 -27.71 7.41
C LYS A 547 -9.61 -26.80 8.64
N GLY A 548 -9.50 -25.48 8.47
CA GLY A 548 -9.27 -24.54 9.56
C GLY A 548 -7.78 -24.47 9.88
N MET A 549 -7.07 -23.52 9.29
CA MET A 549 -5.65 -23.28 9.59
C MET A 549 -5.52 -22.60 10.95
N GLU A 550 -4.55 -23.02 11.77
CA GLU A 550 -4.29 -22.43 13.09
C GLU A 550 -3.40 -21.19 12.98
N PHE A 551 -3.85 -20.12 13.60
CA PHE A 551 -3.13 -18.87 13.76
C PHE A 551 -3.07 -18.51 15.24
N GLU A 552 -1.99 -17.85 15.65
CA GLU A 552 -1.84 -17.28 16.98
C GLU A 552 -2.29 -15.80 16.93
N LEU A 553 -3.36 -15.47 17.64
CA LEU A 553 -3.85 -14.11 17.83
C LEU A 553 -3.19 -13.53 19.08
N PHE A 554 -2.45 -12.44 18.88
CA PHE A 554 -1.73 -11.73 19.92
C PHE A 554 -2.43 -10.43 20.27
N VAL A 555 -2.59 -10.15 21.56
CA VAL A 555 -3.07 -8.87 22.08
C VAL A 555 -2.08 -8.35 23.10
N MET A 556 -1.72 -7.07 22.99
CA MET A 556 -0.89 -6.34 23.94
C MET A 556 -1.56 -5.03 24.30
N LEU A 557 -1.49 -4.67 25.59
CA LEU A 557 -1.88 -3.34 26.07
C LEU A 557 -0.63 -2.56 26.50
N THR A 558 -0.45 -1.36 25.94
CA THR A 558 0.62 -0.42 26.33
C THR A 558 0.04 0.83 26.98
N ASP A 559 0.86 1.55 27.75
CA ASP A 559 0.46 2.81 28.36
C ASP A 559 0.23 3.88 27.28
N HIS A 560 -1.01 4.34 27.15
CA HIS A 560 -1.37 5.32 26.13
C HIS A 560 -0.71 6.68 26.36
N ASP A 561 -0.42 7.04 27.61
CA ASP A 561 0.19 8.34 27.94
C ASP A 561 1.66 8.38 27.45
N GLU A 562 2.32 7.21 27.38
CA GLU A 562 3.63 7.09 26.73
C GLU A 562 3.53 7.05 25.20
N ASP A 563 2.53 6.33 24.68
CA ASP A 563 2.34 6.11 23.25
C ASP A 563 1.88 7.36 22.50
N THR A 564 1.04 8.19 23.12
CA THR A 564 0.42 9.34 22.45
C THR A 564 1.42 10.45 22.17
N VAL A 565 1.26 11.12 21.04
CA VAL A 565 2.10 12.27 20.65
C VAL A 565 1.44 13.55 21.16
N ALA A 566 2.19 14.40 21.86
CA ALA A 566 1.67 15.68 22.31
C ALA A 566 1.35 16.60 21.12
N GLY A 567 0.20 17.26 21.15
CA GLY A 567 -0.22 18.22 20.12
C GLY A 567 -0.90 17.61 18.89
N LEU A 568 -1.34 16.35 18.96
CA LEU A 568 -2.24 15.78 17.95
C LEU A 568 -3.51 16.64 17.83
N ASN A 569 -3.98 16.82 16.61
CA ASN A 569 -5.22 17.56 16.38
C ASN A 569 -6.41 16.71 16.84
N GLU A 570 -7.17 17.16 17.85
CA GLU A 570 -8.40 16.48 18.31
C GLU A 570 -9.46 16.32 17.20
N ASN A 571 -9.34 17.11 16.13
CA ASN A 571 -10.17 17.03 14.92
C ASN A 571 -9.44 16.32 13.76
N ALA A 572 -8.49 15.43 14.02
CA ALA A 572 -7.78 14.68 12.98
C ALA A 572 -8.78 13.96 12.07
N VAL A 573 -8.77 14.36 10.80
CA VAL A 573 -9.66 13.84 9.76
C VAL A 573 -9.00 12.62 9.11
N CYS A 574 -9.79 11.58 8.79
CA CYS A 574 -9.34 10.33 8.19
C CYS A 574 -8.45 9.48 9.11
N SER A 575 -8.93 9.17 10.32
CA SER A 575 -8.25 8.27 11.25
C SER A 575 -8.66 6.79 11.13
N ASP A 576 -9.44 6.44 10.10
CA ASP A 576 -9.93 5.07 9.85
C ASP A 576 -8.78 4.06 9.67
N ALA A 577 -7.76 4.42 8.89
CA ALA A 577 -6.66 3.52 8.50
C ALA A 577 -5.27 3.98 8.99
N VAL A 578 -5.21 4.60 10.18
CA VAL A 578 -3.99 5.22 10.73
C VAL A 578 -2.79 4.28 10.80
N SER A 579 -3.00 2.98 10.97
CA SER A 579 -1.91 2.03 11.15
C SER A 579 -0.99 1.96 9.94
N TYR A 580 -1.56 2.01 8.72
CA TYR A 580 -0.82 1.89 7.45
C TYR A 580 -0.74 3.19 6.66
N CYS A 581 -1.70 4.09 6.86
CA CYS A 581 -1.80 5.33 6.11
C CYS A 581 -1.46 6.57 6.93
N GLY A 582 -1.18 6.45 8.24
CA GLY A 582 -0.92 7.59 9.12
C GLY A 582 -2.13 8.50 9.32
N ALA A 583 -1.91 9.71 9.82
CA ALA A 583 -2.96 10.73 10.00
C ALA A 583 -2.74 11.92 9.07
N LYS A 584 -3.82 12.48 8.53
CA LYS A 584 -3.74 13.58 7.57
C LYS A 584 -3.17 14.85 8.23
N ASP A 585 -2.11 15.40 7.64
CA ASP A 585 -1.48 16.65 8.07
C ASP A 585 -1.10 16.64 9.57
N ASP A 586 -0.87 15.45 10.14
CA ASP A 586 -0.53 15.26 11.54
C ASP A 586 0.61 14.23 11.67
N ARG A 587 1.17 14.15 12.87
CA ARG A 587 2.19 13.14 13.20
C ARG A 587 1.57 11.77 13.28
N TYR A 588 2.39 10.73 13.10
CA TYR A 588 1.94 9.37 13.34
C TYR A 588 1.51 9.23 14.82
N PRO A 589 0.27 8.79 15.12
CA PRO A 589 -0.35 8.95 16.44
C PRO A 589 0.15 7.95 17.50
N ASP A 590 1.34 7.39 17.33
CA ASP A 590 1.94 6.39 18.20
C ASP A 590 3.48 6.50 18.18
N LYS A 591 4.07 6.82 19.34
CA LYS A 591 5.53 6.94 19.51
C LYS A 591 6.27 5.62 19.37
N LYS A 592 5.61 4.47 19.56
CA LYS A 592 6.30 3.19 19.44
C LYS A 592 6.72 2.95 17.98
N PRO A 593 7.81 2.22 17.74
CA PRO A 593 8.19 1.81 16.38
C PRO A 593 7.05 1.07 15.70
N MET A 594 6.89 1.30 14.39
CA MET A 594 5.86 0.61 13.63
C MET A 594 6.15 -0.90 13.61
N GLY A 595 5.15 -1.70 13.99
CA GLY A 595 5.31 -3.15 14.21
C GLY A 595 5.72 -3.56 15.63
N PHE A 596 5.88 -2.63 16.57
CA PHE A 596 6.09 -2.96 17.98
C PHE A 596 5.00 -3.91 18.51
N PRO A 597 5.36 -5.00 19.22
CA PRO A 597 6.68 -5.33 19.78
C PRO A 597 7.55 -6.26 18.91
N PHE A 598 7.19 -6.48 17.64
CA PHE A 598 7.79 -7.50 16.76
C PHE A 598 8.89 -6.96 15.83
N ASP A 599 9.17 -5.66 15.85
CA ASP A 599 10.18 -5.06 14.99
C ASP A 599 11.62 -5.48 15.39
N ARG A 600 11.88 -5.72 16.68
CA ARG A 600 13.19 -6.16 17.18
C ARG A 600 13.30 -7.67 17.37
N LYS A 601 14.54 -8.14 17.47
CA LYS A 601 14.87 -9.56 17.70
C LYS A 601 14.29 -10.07 19.02
N ILE A 602 13.70 -11.27 18.99
CA ILE A 602 13.14 -11.93 20.18
C ILE A 602 14.06 -13.08 20.60
N LEU A 603 14.58 -13.03 21.83
CA LEU A 603 15.50 -14.06 22.34
C LEU A 603 14.79 -15.31 22.89
N ALA A 604 13.52 -15.16 23.24
CA ALA A 604 12.68 -16.24 23.76
C ALA A 604 12.45 -17.33 22.71
N ARG A 605 12.49 -18.59 23.13
CA ARG A 605 12.25 -19.74 22.23
C ARG A 605 10.78 -20.11 22.13
N THR A 606 9.98 -19.66 23.10
CA THR A 606 8.55 -19.90 23.13
C THR A 606 7.79 -18.59 23.37
N ALA A 607 6.58 -18.48 22.84
CA ALA A 607 5.73 -17.31 23.12
C ALA A 607 5.50 -17.12 24.63
N ALA A 608 5.40 -18.19 25.40
CA ALA A 608 5.21 -18.13 26.86
C ALA A 608 6.38 -17.45 27.60
N GLU A 609 7.60 -17.55 27.08
CA GLU A 609 8.78 -16.87 27.64
C GLU A 609 8.80 -15.37 27.30
N PHE A 610 8.23 -15.00 26.15
CA PHE A 610 8.16 -13.63 25.66
C PHE A 610 7.05 -12.81 26.32
N LEU A 611 5.89 -13.44 26.58
CA LEU A 611 4.70 -12.76 27.10
C LEU A 611 4.94 -12.11 28.48
N THR A 612 4.58 -10.84 28.58
CA THR A 612 4.42 -10.09 29.84
C THR A 612 2.96 -10.12 30.31
N PRO A 613 2.63 -9.72 31.56
CA PRO A 613 1.25 -9.77 32.07
C PRO A 613 0.21 -9.00 31.24
N ASN A 614 0.63 -7.93 30.57
CA ASN A 614 -0.19 -7.10 29.67
C ASN A 614 -0.27 -7.65 28.23
N MET A 615 0.25 -8.84 27.98
CA MET A 615 0.14 -9.54 26.70
C MET A 615 -0.60 -10.86 26.88
N ALA A 616 -1.32 -11.28 25.86
CA ALA A 616 -1.86 -12.63 25.78
C ALA A 616 -1.90 -13.14 24.33
N LEU A 617 -1.87 -14.46 24.22
CA LEU A 617 -1.87 -15.18 22.95
C LEU A 617 -2.94 -16.27 23.01
N ILE A 618 -3.78 -16.35 21.98
CA ILE A 618 -4.73 -17.46 21.83
C ILE A 618 -4.62 -18.08 20.45
N ASP A 619 -4.91 -19.38 20.35
CA ASP A 619 -5.04 -20.05 19.07
C ASP A 619 -6.44 -19.80 18.51
N ILE A 620 -6.52 -19.31 17.27
CA ILE A 620 -7.76 -19.23 16.49
C ILE A 620 -7.63 -20.08 15.22
N LYS A 621 -8.77 -20.45 14.65
CA LYS A 621 -8.82 -21.15 13.36
C LYS A 621 -9.42 -20.25 12.30
N ILE A 622 -8.83 -20.29 11.11
CA ILE A 622 -9.40 -19.63 9.92
C ILE A 622 -9.76 -20.70 8.90
N LYS A 623 -11.06 -20.81 8.62
CA LYS A 623 -11.62 -21.83 7.74
C LYS A 623 -12.22 -21.23 6.49
N TYR A 624 -11.67 -21.60 5.35
CA TYR A 624 -12.21 -21.21 4.05
C TYR A 624 -13.38 -22.11 3.65
N GLN A 625 -14.48 -21.49 3.25
CA GLN A 625 -15.66 -22.10 2.63
C GLN A 625 -15.70 -21.68 1.16
N GLY A 626 -15.28 -22.60 0.30
CA GLY A 626 -15.26 -22.43 -1.16
C GLY A 626 -16.58 -22.77 -1.83
#